data_AF-A0A2E6TGU8-F1
#
_entry.id   AF-A0A2E6TGU8-F1
#
_cell.length_a   1.000
_cell.length_b   1.000
_cell.length_c   1.000
_cell.angle_alpha   90.00
_cell.angle_beta   90.00
_cell.angle_gamma   90.00
#
_symmetry.space_group_name_H-M   'P 1'
#
loop_
_entity.id
_entity.type
_entity.pdbx_description
1 polymer ?
#
loop_
_entity_poly.entity_id
_entity_poly.type
_entity_poly.pdbx_seq_one_letter_code
_entity_poly.pdbx_strand_id
1 'polypeptide(L)'
;MAEALRVAQTVRSFIMIPNVVKLFIIALLFAGITNGKEQVAKKPTFRYCGGWRGYHVDSKRIGTGTVILISPSWALTATHVARAKALTPNKRRVELRFGPDNTVRVEKAFLAPKGDLALLQLKRPIKSVEPVSLLKNSLIEKDGVVPFTLVGHSGGLHFHRDRRAKGTGLHAKHITKKADNPGKAGDSGGGWVIESPDKKEHVLFGIIHGGGRATQPAAVRKWIDGIMAKSGEKAAWVDRPKPPKRKK
;
A
#
# COMPACT_ATOMS: atom_id res chain seq x y z
N MET A 1 -26.09 80.26 39.25
CA MET A 1 -27.49 80.05 38.87
C MET A 1 -27.74 78.56 39.00
N ALA A 2 -28.27 78.15 40.15
CA ALA A 2 -29.62 77.59 40.32
C ALA A 2 -29.64 76.12 39.82
N GLU A 3 -30.00 75.10 40.57
CA GLU A 3 -31.08 75.03 41.57
C GLU A 3 -30.89 73.78 42.44
N ALA A 4 -31.30 73.89 43.70
CA ALA A 4 -31.39 72.82 44.67
C ALA A 4 -32.66 71.98 44.46
N LEU A 5 -32.72 70.76 45.01
CA LEU A 5 -33.69 70.38 46.06
C LEU A 5 -33.82 68.84 46.26
N ARG A 6 -33.75 68.50 47.56
CA ARG A 6 -34.52 67.50 48.34
C ARG A 6 -34.38 66.01 48.00
N VAL A 7 -33.84 65.19 48.91
CA VAL A 7 -34.39 64.72 50.21
C VAL A 7 -35.67 63.89 50.03
N ALA A 8 -35.58 62.57 50.27
CA ALA A 8 -36.40 61.88 51.28
C ALA A 8 -35.95 60.42 51.46
N GLN A 9 -35.77 60.06 52.72
CA GLN A 9 -35.53 58.73 53.24
C GLN A 9 -36.76 57.83 53.06
N THR A 10 -36.55 56.53 52.79
CA THR A 10 -37.31 55.48 53.46
C THR A 10 -36.44 54.25 53.66
N VAL A 11 -36.13 53.96 54.91
CA VAL A 11 -35.55 52.70 55.39
C VAL A 11 -36.65 51.64 55.41
N ARG A 12 -36.38 50.44 54.91
CA ARG A 12 -36.75 49.17 55.56
C ARG A 12 -36.09 48.00 54.83
N SER A 13 -35.03 47.49 55.48
CA SER A 13 -34.76 46.08 55.76
C SER A 13 -35.26 45.05 54.74
N PHE A 14 -34.35 44.24 54.19
CA PHE A 14 -34.21 42.82 54.57
C PHE A 14 -33.08 42.15 53.76
N ILE A 15 -32.32 41.31 54.46
CA ILE A 15 -31.46 40.21 53.97
C ILE A 15 -30.02 40.58 53.53
N MET A 16 -29.08 40.38 54.46
CA MET A 16 -27.70 40.00 54.17
C MET A 16 -27.68 38.60 53.57
N ILE A 17 -27.04 38.41 52.40
CA ILE A 17 -26.28 37.18 52.09
C ILE A 17 -24.98 37.58 51.35
N PRO A 18 -23.81 36.98 51.68
CA PRO A 18 -22.50 37.46 51.27
C PRO A 18 -22.17 37.14 49.81
N ASN A 19 -21.10 37.76 49.32
CA ASN A 19 -20.34 37.40 48.12
C ASN A 19 -20.23 35.87 47.90
N VAL A 20 -21.16 35.29 47.14
CA VAL A 20 -21.06 33.94 46.58
C VAL A 20 -21.43 34.00 45.10
N VAL A 21 -20.72 34.82 44.33
CA VAL A 21 -20.73 34.76 42.86
C VAL A 21 -19.30 34.86 42.38
N LYS A 22 -18.49 33.83 42.68
CA LYS A 22 -17.23 33.51 41.97
C LYS A 22 -16.62 32.17 42.40
N LEU A 23 -17.45 31.20 42.76
CA LEU A 23 -17.02 29.82 42.92
C LEU A 23 -18.23 28.96 42.55
N PHE A 24 -18.33 28.52 41.28
CA PHE A 24 -19.03 27.30 40.84
C PHE A 24 -19.09 27.16 39.29
N ILE A 25 -17.99 27.45 38.59
CA ILE A 25 -17.73 26.86 37.24
C ILE A 25 -16.26 26.41 37.19
N ILE A 26 -15.84 25.65 38.20
CA ILE A 26 -14.60 24.88 38.21
C ILE A 26 -14.91 23.53 38.87
N ALA A 27 -15.81 22.74 38.26
CA ALA A 27 -16.04 21.34 38.65
C ALA A 27 -16.79 20.49 37.59
N LEU A 28 -16.94 20.98 36.36
CA LEU A 28 -17.59 20.23 35.26
C LEU A 28 -16.81 20.33 33.93
N LEU A 29 -15.49 20.52 34.02
CA LEU A 29 -14.55 20.38 32.89
C LEU A 29 -13.36 19.45 33.22
N PHE A 30 -13.48 18.65 34.28
CA PHE A 30 -12.50 17.60 34.62
C PHE A 30 -13.17 16.22 34.81
N ALA A 31 -14.23 15.95 34.06
CA ALA A 31 -14.71 14.59 33.83
C ALA A 31 -14.66 14.33 32.32
N GLY A 32 -13.60 13.64 31.87
CA GLY A 32 -13.58 13.08 30.51
C GLY A 32 -12.53 13.64 29.55
N ILE A 33 -11.27 13.74 29.97
CA ILE A 33 -10.17 13.49 29.04
C ILE A 33 -9.22 12.50 29.73
N THR A 34 -9.66 11.25 29.78
CA THR A 34 -8.67 10.17 29.84
C THR A 34 -7.80 10.35 28.61
N ASN A 35 -6.51 10.65 28.83
CA ASN A 35 -5.47 10.55 27.82
C ASN A 35 -5.33 9.07 27.42
N GLY A 36 -6.36 8.53 26.76
CA GLY A 36 -6.17 7.46 25.83
C GLY A 36 -5.28 8.05 24.76
N LYS A 37 -4.01 7.64 24.75
CA LYS A 37 -3.20 7.70 23.54
C LYS A 37 -4.04 7.06 22.46
N GLU A 38 -4.68 7.89 21.65
CA GLU A 38 -5.25 7.47 20.39
C GLU A 38 -4.05 6.92 19.63
N GLN A 39 -3.90 5.60 19.65
CA GLN A 39 -2.93 4.94 18.80
C GLN A 39 -3.42 5.19 17.37
N VAL A 40 -3.02 6.31 16.78
CA VAL A 40 -3.03 6.49 15.35
C VAL A 40 -1.94 5.57 14.78
N ALA A 41 -2.22 4.27 14.80
CA ALA A 41 -1.51 3.26 14.03
C ALA A 41 -2.51 2.78 12.96
N LYS A 42 -2.30 3.10 11.69
CA LYS A 42 -1.30 2.40 10.89
C LYS A 42 -0.75 3.25 9.75
N LYS A 43 0.58 3.13 9.60
CA LYS A 43 1.40 3.49 8.43
C LYS A 43 0.79 3.00 7.10
N PRO A 44 1.21 3.57 5.94
CA PRO A 44 0.54 3.41 4.66
C PRO A 44 0.39 1.93 4.25
N THR A 45 -0.84 1.54 3.94
CA THR A 45 -1.16 0.25 3.35
C THR A 45 -0.47 0.16 1.99
N PHE A 46 0.42 -0.83 1.80
CA PHE A 46 1.08 -1.13 0.53
C PHE A 46 2.34 -0.33 0.13
N ARG A 47 3.15 0.19 1.07
CA ARG A 47 4.41 0.92 0.73
C ARG A 47 5.43 0.15 -0.13
N TYR A 48 5.37 -1.18 -0.13
CA TYR A 48 6.16 -2.03 -1.03
C TYR A 48 5.76 -1.88 -2.50
N CYS A 49 4.62 -1.24 -2.80
CA CYS A 49 4.22 -0.92 -4.15
C CYS A 49 4.84 0.42 -4.57
N GLY A 50 5.67 0.38 -5.60
CA GLY A 50 6.41 1.54 -6.11
C GLY A 50 6.00 1.92 -7.52
N GLY A 51 6.17 3.19 -7.86
CA GLY A 51 6.04 3.67 -9.24
C GLY A 51 7.30 3.38 -10.05
N TRP A 52 7.15 2.99 -11.32
CA TRP A 52 8.22 2.89 -12.31
C TRP A 52 8.24 4.13 -13.21
N ARG A 53 9.42 4.71 -13.40
CA ARG A 53 9.67 5.74 -14.43
C ARG A 53 10.88 5.35 -15.27
N GLY A 54 10.63 5.04 -16.53
CA GLY A 54 11.65 4.66 -17.51
C GLY A 54 11.92 5.78 -18.51
N TYR A 55 12.95 6.58 -18.27
CA TYR A 55 13.38 7.68 -19.12
C TYR A 55 14.10 7.14 -20.35
N HIS A 56 13.57 7.43 -21.53
CA HIS A 56 14.26 7.17 -22.79
C HIS A 56 15.48 8.08 -22.90
N VAL A 57 16.61 7.56 -23.36
CA VAL A 57 17.81 8.39 -23.58
C VAL A 57 17.69 9.19 -24.87
N ASP A 58 17.21 8.55 -25.93
CA ASP A 58 17.14 9.14 -27.28
C ASP A 58 15.86 9.96 -27.53
N SER A 59 14.97 10.08 -26.52
CA SER A 59 13.73 10.84 -26.65
C SER A 59 13.28 11.38 -25.29
N LYS A 60 12.50 12.46 -25.26
CA LYS A 60 11.91 13.00 -24.02
C LYS A 60 10.76 12.15 -23.44
N ARG A 61 10.52 10.95 -23.98
CA ARG A 61 9.43 10.05 -23.54
C ARG A 61 9.75 9.40 -22.20
N ILE A 62 8.70 9.20 -21.39
CA ILE A 62 8.78 8.51 -20.12
C ILE A 62 7.81 7.32 -20.16
N GLY A 63 8.34 6.11 -19.99
CA GLY A 63 7.53 4.93 -19.76
C GLY A 63 7.09 4.88 -18.30
N THR A 64 5.83 4.56 -18.05
CA THR A 64 5.25 4.41 -16.71
C THR A 64 4.88 2.95 -16.43
N GLY A 65 4.82 2.62 -15.15
CA GLY A 65 4.44 1.29 -14.68
C GLY A 65 4.47 1.24 -13.16
N THR A 66 4.37 0.04 -12.62
CA THR A 66 4.39 -0.24 -11.19
C THR A 66 5.37 -1.37 -10.89
N VAL A 67 5.89 -1.40 -9.67
CA VAL A 67 6.77 -2.46 -9.17
C VAL A 67 6.37 -2.87 -7.76
N ILE A 68 6.76 -4.06 -7.33
CA ILE A 68 6.52 -4.59 -5.99
C ILE A 68 7.85 -5.00 -5.36
N LEU A 69 8.21 -4.40 -4.22
CA LEU A 69 9.41 -4.74 -3.46
C LEU A 69 9.21 -6.10 -2.75
N ILE A 70 10.11 -7.05 -2.98
CA ILE A 70 10.04 -8.42 -2.42
C ILE A 70 11.24 -8.76 -1.52
N SER A 71 12.29 -7.94 -1.57
CA SER A 71 13.46 -7.95 -0.68
C SER A 71 14.14 -6.57 -0.77
N PRO A 72 14.97 -6.13 0.19
CA PRO A 72 15.56 -4.78 0.16
C PRO A 72 16.22 -4.39 -1.16
N SER A 73 16.88 -5.31 -1.87
CA SER A 73 17.54 -5.07 -3.16
C SER A 73 16.80 -5.67 -4.36
N TRP A 74 15.58 -6.19 -4.19
CA TRP A 74 14.87 -6.92 -5.23
C TRP A 74 13.39 -6.56 -5.33
N ALA A 75 12.93 -6.37 -6.56
CA ALA A 75 11.53 -6.06 -6.85
C ALA A 75 11.01 -6.84 -8.06
N LEU A 76 9.69 -7.01 -8.15
CA LEU A 76 8.98 -7.60 -9.29
C LEU A 76 8.24 -6.54 -10.08
N THR A 77 8.08 -6.78 -11.37
CA THR A 77 7.20 -6.00 -12.26
C THR A 77 6.79 -6.87 -13.46
N ALA A 78 6.04 -6.31 -14.40
CA ALA A 78 5.67 -7.00 -15.64
C ALA A 78 6.85 -7.00 -16.64
N THR A 79 6.96 -8.05 -17.47
CA THR A 79 7.96 -8.14 -18.55
C THR A 79 7.85 -6.95 -19.48
N HIS A 80 6.64 -6.58 -19.92
CA HIS A 80 6.48 -5.48 -20.86
C HIS A 80 6.90 -4.11 -20.31
N VAL A 81 6.84 -3.92 -18.98
CA VAL A 81 7.35 -2.71 -18.30
C VAL A 81 8.88 -2.71 -18.29
N ALA A 82 9.50 -3.84 -17.95
CA ALA A 82 10.94 -3.95 -17.78
C ALA A 82 11.74 -4.23 -19.07
N ARG A 83 11.07 -4.62 -20.16
CA ARG A 83 11.70 -5.14 -21.39
C ARG A 83 12.83 -4.26 -21.92
N ALA A 84 12.59 -2.95 -22.01
CA ALA A 84 13.59 -2.01 -22.52
C ALA A 84 14.84 -1.94 -21.62
N LYS A 85 14.68 -1.97 -20.29
CA LYS A 85 15.81 -1.98 -19.35
C LYS A 85 16.56 -3.31 -19.38
N ALA A 86 15.89 -4.43 -19.64
CA ALA A 86 16.53 -5.73 -19.73
C ALA A 86 17.33 -5.90 -21.04
N LEU A 87 16.76 -5.51 -22.18
CA LEU A 87 17.34 -5.77 -23.51
C LEU A 87 18.25 -4.66 -24.01
N THR A 88 17.99 -3.43 -23.60
CA THR A 88 18.70 -2.22 -24.05
C THR A 88 19.00 -1.31 -22.86
N PRO A 89 19.78 -1.78 -21.86
CA PRO A 89 19.94 -1.10 -20.58
C PRO A 89 20.48 0.33 -20.70
N ASN A 90 21.30 0.62 -21.71
CA ASN A 90 21.88 1.94 -21.95
C ASN A 90 20.90 2.94 -22.57
N LYS A 91 19.78 2.47 -23.13
CA LYS A 91 18.72 3.32 -23.71
C LYS A 91 17.59 3.63 -22.73
N ARG A 92 17.68 3.11 -21.51
CA ARG A 92 16.62 3.22 -20.51
C ARG A 92 17.17 3.46 -19.11
N ARG A 93 17.14 4.72 -18.66
CA ARG A 93 17.35 5.04 -17.25
C ARG A 93 16.05 4.78 -16.49
N VAL A 94 16.08 3.90 -15.50
CA VAL A 94 14.90 3.54 -14.70
C VAL A 94 15.08 4.01 -13.27
N GLU A 95 14.07 4.71 -12.79
CA GLU A 95 13.90 5.11 -11.39
C GLU A 95 12.61 4.49 -10.84
N LEU A 96 12.72 3.92 -9.65
CA LEU A 96 11.63 3.35 -8.88
C LEU A 96 11.39 4.21 -7.66
N ARG A 97 10.12 4.47 -7.32
CA ARG A 97 9.74 5.32 -6.18
C ARG A 97 8.77 4.60 -5.25
N PHE A 98 9.19 4.32 -4.02
CA PHE A 98 8.41 3.66 -2.96
C PHE A 98 8.02 4.67 -1.87
N GLY A 99 6.93 5.39 -2.13
CA GLY A 99 6.54 6.56 -1.33
C GLY A 99 7.44 7.78 -1.58
N PRO A 100 7.33 8.83 -0.76
CA PRO A 100 7.97 10.11 -1.05
C PRO A 100 9.50 10.06 -1.02
N ASP A 101 10.08 9.29 -0.10
CA ASP A 101 11.50 9.39 0.29
C ASP A 101 12.39 8.28 -0.28
N ASN A 102 11.81 7.25 -0.89
CA ASN A 102 12.56 6.05 -1.31
C ASN A 102 12.61 5.94 -2.83
N THR A 103 13.54 6.68 -3.43
CA THR A 103 13.82 6.60 -4.87
C THR A 103 15.10 5.83 -5.15
N VAL A 104 15.04 4.82 -6.00
CA VAL A 104 16.19 3.95 -6.33
C VAL A 104 16.27 3.70 -7.83
N ARG A 105 17.48 3.45 -8.34
CA ARG A 105 17.67 3.02 -9.74
C ARG A 105 17.67 1.51 -9.86
N VAL A 106 17.26 1.02 -11.03
CA VAL A 106 17.42 -0.41 -11.39
C VAL A 106 18.83 -0.63 -11.91
N GLU A 107 19.56 -1.55 -11.26
CA GLU A 107 20.85 -2.03 -11.74
C GLU A 107 20.61 -2.90 -12.98
N LYS A 108 19.89 -4.01 -12.79
CA LYS A 108 19.62 -5.02 -13.81
C LYS A 108 18.17 -5.48 -13.78
N ALA A 109 17.63 -5.83 -14.94
CA ALA A 109 16.31 -6.44 -15.07
C ALA A 109 16.45 -7.81 -15.74
N PHE A 110 15.72 -8.79 -15.23
CA PHE A 110 15.70 -10.17 -15.70
C PHE A 110 14.28 -10.51 -16.13
N LEU A 111 14.11 -10.98 -17.37
CA LEU A 111 12.78 -11.35 -17.88
C LEU A 111 12.53 -12.82 -17.54
N ALA A 112 11.36 -13.13 -16.98
CA ALA A 112 11.00 -14.50 -16.65
C ALA A 112 10.91 -15.35 -17.93
N PRO A 113 11.22 -16.65 -17.85
CA PRO A 113 11.13 -17.55 -19.00
C PRO A 113 9.67 -17.80 -19.44
N LYS A 114 8.70 -17.55 -18.56
CA LYS A 114 7.27 -17.71 -18.82
C LYS A 114 6.47 -16.65 -18.06
N GLY A 115 5.34 -16.24 -18.64
CA GLY A 115 4.46 -15.21 -18.09
C GLY A 115 4.99 -13.79 -18.30
N ASP A 116 4.18 -12.80 -17.95
CA ASP A 116 4.53 -11.38 -18.04
C ASP A 116 5.05 -10.90 -16.68
N LEU A 117 6.26 -11.37 -16.34
CA LEU A 117 6.92 -11.10 -15.07
C LEU A 117 8.41 -10.85 -15.29
N ALA A 118 8.95 -9.86 -14.59
CA ALA A 118 10.36 -9.55 -14.55
C ALA A 118 10.82 -9.34 -13.10
N LEU A 119 12.05 -9.75 -12.83
CA LEU A 119 12.76 -9.53 -11.58
C LEU A 119 13.76 -8.39 -11.77
N LEU A 120 13.82 -7.48 -10.80
CA LEU A 120 14.66 -6.29 -10.83
C LEU A 120 15.66 -6.37 -9.69
N GLN A 121 16.94 -6.17 -10.00
CA GLN A 121 17.98 -5.90 -9.02
C GLN A 121 18.13 -4.38 -8.87
N LEU A 122 18.07 -3.90 -7.64
CA LEU A 122 18.19 -2.49 -7.31
C LEU A 122 19.66 -2.09 -7.15
N LYS A 123 20.00 -0.85 -7.52
CA LYS A 123 21.37 -0.31 -7.33
C LYS A 123 21.79 -0.23 -5.85
N ARG A 124 20.82 -0.08 -4.96
CA ARG A 124 21.02 -0.01 -3.50
C ARG A 124 19.81 -0.59 -2.78
N PRO A 125 19.98 -1.18 -1.60
CA PRO A 125 18.88 -1.68 -0.81
C PRO A 125 17.97 -0.55 -0.30
N ILE A 126 16.67 -0.82 -0.22
CA ILE A 126 15.68 0.00 0.48
C ILE A 126 15.32 -0.69 1.79
N LYS A 127 15.86 -0.20 2.92
CA LYS A 127 15.63 -0.78 4.26
C LYS A 127 14.44 -0.17 5.00
N SER A 128 13.99 1.01 4.57
CA SER A 128 12.91 1.80 5.17
C SER A 128 11.51 1.36 4.72
N VAL A 129 11.43 0.41 3.79
CA VAL A 129 10.18 -0.14 3.26
C VAL A 129 10.20 -1.64 3.50
N GLU A 130 9.20 -2.13 4.21
CA GLU A 130 9.01 -3.55 4.43
C GLU A 130 8.60 -4.22 3.11
N PRO A 131 9.36 -5.24 2.62
CA PRO A 131 8.99 -5.98 1.42
C PRO A 131 7.74 -6.84 1.64
N VAL A 132 7.01 -7.12 0.57
CA VAL A 132 5.85 -8.03 0.64
C VAL A 132 6.30 -9.49 0.61
N SER A 133 5.59 -10.34 1.35
CA SER A 133 5.74 -11.78 1.22
C SER A 133 5.08 -12.31 -0.06
N LEU A 134 5.60 -13.40 -0.60
CA LEU A 134 5.11 -14.06 -1.80
C LEU A 134 4.33 -15.32 -1.46
N LEU A 135 3.25 -15.60 -2.18
CA LEU A 135 2.51 -16.84 -2.01
C LEU A 135 3.39 -18.03 -2.43
N LYS A 136 3.54 -19.00 -1.54
CA LYS A 136 4.45 -20.15 -1.70
C LYS A 136 4.11 -21.03 -2.91
N ASN A 137 2.82 -21.23 -3.17
CA ASN A 137 2.29 -22.09 -4.23
C ASN A 137 1.38 -21.28 -5.15
N SER A 138 1.47 -21.52 -6.46
CA SER A 138 0.52 -20.93 -7.41
C SER A 138 -0.90 -21.39 -7.12
N LEU A 139 -1.84 -20.46 -7.17
CA LEU A 139 -3.25 -20.78 -7.21
C LEU A 139 -3.58 -21.51 -8.52
N ILE A 140 -4.33 -22.58 -8.41
CA ILE A 140 -4.88 -23.37 -9.51
C ILE A 140 -6.41 -23.36 -9.43
N GLU A 141 -7.07 -23.96 -10.42
CA GLU A 141 -8.52 -23.95 -10.48
C GLU A 141 -9.18 -24.61 -9.28
N LYS A 142 -8.53 -25.64 -8.72
CA LYS A 142 -9.00 -26.40 -7.55
C LYS A 142 -9.02 -25.58 -6.26
N ASP A 143 -8.27 -24.49 -6.18
CA ASP A 143 -8.28 -23.59 -5.02
C ASP A 143 -9.53 -22.69 -4.96
N GLY A 144 -10.36 -22.76 -6.01
CA GLY A 144 -11.59 -21.99 -6.13
C GLY A 144 -11.34 -20.51 -6.32
N VAL A 145 -12.30 -19.70 -5.84
CA VAL A 145 -12.23 -18.24 -5.95
C VAL A 145 -11.55 -17.66 -4.72
N VAL A 146 -10.55 -16.82 -4.95
CA VAL A 146 -9.76 -16.18 -3.91
C VAL A 146 -10.09 -14.68 -3.87
N PRO A 147 -10.47 -14.13 -2.71
CA PRO A 147 -10.58 -12.69 -2.55
C PRO A 147 -9.18 -12.06 -2.58
N PHE A 148 -9.05 -10.91 -3.21
CA PHE A 148 -7.80 -10.19 -3.27
C PHE A 148 -7.98 -8.68 -3.32
N THR A 149 -6.87 -8.00 -3.05
CA THR A 149 -6.72 -6.56 -3.25
C THR A 149 -5.78 -6.31 -4.42
N LEU A 150 -6.27 -5.56 -5.40
CA LEU A 150 -5.43 -5.02 -6.47
C LEU A 150 -4.69 -3.81 -5.91
N VAL A 151 -3.38 -3.76 -6.08
CA VAL A 151 -2.52 -2.66 -5.67
C VAL A 151 -1.69 -2.23 -6.88
N GLY A 152 -1.91 -1.00 -7.33
CA GLY A 152 -1.35 -0.45 -8.55
C GLY A 152 -0.45 0.76 -8.30
N HIS A 153 -0.42 1.68 -9.27
CA HIS A 153 0.54 2.78 -9.30
C HIS A 153 0.30 3.83 -8.20
N SER A 154 1.10 4.91 -8.21
CA SER A 154 1.07 5.99 -7.20
C SER A 154 1.49 5.53 -5.79
N GLY A 155 2.50 4.65 -5.70
CA GLY A 155 3.03 4.23 -4.40
C GLY A 155 2.05 3.38 -3.57
N GLY A 156 1.18 2.61 -4.25
CA GLY A 156 0.15 1.82 -3.61
C GLY A 156 -1.12 2.60 -3.23
N LEU A 157 -1.25 3.87 -3.65
CA LEU A 157 -2.46 4.68 -3.41
C LEU A 157 -3.61 4.32 -4.36
N HIS A 158 -3.32 3.78 -5.55
CA HIS A 158 -4.35 3.20 -6.42
C HIS A 158 -4.54 1.73 -6.04
N PHE A 159 -5.57 1.43 -5.24
CA PHE A 159 -5.87 0.07 -4.84
C PHE A 159 -7.38 -0.20 -4.78
N HIS A 160 -7.75 -1.47 -4.97
CA HIS A 160 -9.15 -1.92 -4.99
C HIS A 160 -9.28 -3.22 -4.23
N ARG A 161 -10.01 -3.19 -3.11
CA ARG A 161 -10.30 -4.36 -2.26
C ARG A 161 -11.49 -5.15 -2.79
N ASP A 162 -11.71 -6.31 -2.18
CA ASP A 162 -12.88 -7.17 -2.41
C ASP A 162 -13.01 -7.63 -3.87
N ARG A 163 -11.87 -7.78 -4.56
CA ARG A 163 -11.80 -8.37 -5.89
C ARG A 163 -11.76 -9.88 -5.77
N ARG A 164 -12.11 -10.59 -6.84
CA ARG A 164 -12.22 -12.06 -6.86
C ARG A 164 -11.39 -12.63 -8.00
N ALA A 165 -10.45 -13.52 -7.71
CA ALA A 165 -9.62 -14.16 -8.73
C ALA A 165 -9.76 -15.68 -8.72
N LYS A 166 -9.58 -16.30 -9.88
CA LYS A 166 -9.36 -17.75 -10.01
C LYS A 166 -7.94 -17.99 -10.51
N GLY A 167 -7.21 -18.89 -9.86
CA GLY A 167 -5.88 -19.30 -10.28
C GLY A 167 -5.92 -20.30 -11.43
N THR A 168 -4.92 -20.24 -12.31
CA THR A 168 -4.74 -21.16 -13.45
C THR A 168 -3.28 -21.64 -13.54
N GLY A 169 -2.57 -21.72 -12.40
CA GLY A 169 -1.14 -22.07 -12.35
C GLY A 169 -0.22 -20.91 -12.69
N LEU A 170 0.04 -20.65 -13.98
CA LEU A 170 0.92 -19.55 -14.41
C LEU A 170 0.32 -18.16 -14.17
N HIS A 171 -0.99 -18.06 -14.34
CA HIS A 171 -1.74 -16.82 -14.22
C HIS A 171 -2.85 -16.93 -13.18
N ALA A 172 -3.36 -15.79 -12.75
CA ALA A 172 -4.66 -15.66 -12.11
C ALA A 172 -5.53 -14.72 -12.95
N LYS A 173 -6.83 -15.00 -13.01
CA LYS A 173 -7.81 -14.21 -13.74
C LYS A 173 -8.77 -13.53 -12.77
N HIS A 174 -8.96 -12.23 -12.92
CA HIS A 174 -9.97 -11.47 -12.22
C HIS A 174 -11.35 -11.88 -12.76
N ILE A 175 -12.22 -12.32 -11.87
CA ILE A 175 -13.62 -12.60 -12.15
C ILE A 175 -14.36 -11.27 -12.13
N THR A 176 -14.36 -10.59 -13.28
CA THR A 176 -15.02 -9.31 -13.48
C THR A 176 -15.46 -9.16 -14.93
N LYS A 177 -16.37 -8.21 -15.20
CA LYS A 177 -16.66 -7.74 -16.55
C LYS A 177 -15.63 -6.68 -16.96
N LYS A 178 -15.45 -6.46 -18.26
CA LYS A 178 -14.46 -5.48 -18.76
C LYS A 178 -14.72 -4.07 -18.23
N ALA A 179 -15.98 -3.64 -18.18
CA ALA A 179 -16.40 -2.34 -17.67
C ALA A 179 -16.10 -2.14 -16.17
N ASP A 180 -16.08 -3.24 -15.40
CA ASP A 180 -15.90 -3.24 -13.95
C ASP A 180 -14.46 -3.59 -13.54
N ASN A 181 -13.52 -3.59 -14.50
CA ASN A 181 -12.12 -3.83 -14.21
C ASN A 181 -11.47 -2.54 -13.71
N PRO A 182 -11.03 -2.48 -12.45
CA PRO A 182 -10.53 -1.23 -11.88
C PRO A 182 -9.11 -0.87 -12.35
N GLY A 183 -8.41 -1.79 -13.05
CA GLY A 183 -7.06 -1.55 -13.53
C GLY A 183 -7.01 -0.43 -14.58
N LYS A 184 -6.02 0.46 -14.45
CA LYS A 184 -5.77 1.59 -15.36
C LYS A 184 -4.37 1.51 -15.97
N ALA A 185 -4.14 2.34 -16.99
CA ALA A 185 -2.80 2.53 -17.53
C ALA A 185 -1.84 2.95 -16.42
N GLY A 186 -0.66 2.33 -16.36
CA GLY A 186 0.32 2.53 -15.29
C GLY A 186 0.28 1.48 -14.17
N ASP A 187 -0.82 0.76 -13.96
CA ASP A 187 -0.90 -0.30 -12.94
C ASP A 187 -0.11 -1.56 -13.31
N SER A 188 0.29 -1.71 -14.57
CA SER A 188 1.05 -2.87 -15.02
C SER A 188 2.34 -3.01 -14.22
N GLY A 189 2.60 -4.23 -13.74
CA GLY A 189 3.65 -4.54 -12.78
C GLY A 189 3.27 -4.37 -11.31
N GLY A 190 2.06 -3.88 -11.00
CA GLY A 190 1.50 -3.84 -9.65
C GLY A 190 1.10 -5.22 -9.14
N GLY A 191 0.61 -5.28 -7.91
CA GLY A 191 0.41 -6.53 -7.17
C GLY A 191 -1.05 -6.89 -6.97
N TRP A 192 -1.35 -8.18 -7.04
CA TRP A 192 -2.55 -8.78 -6.46
C TRP A 192 -2.17 -9.47 -5.16
N VAL A 193 -2.74 -9.01 -4.06
CA VAL A 193 -2.37 -9.47 -2.71
C VAL A 193 -3.56 -10.04 -1.97
N ILE A 194 -3.31 -11.05 -1.15
CA ILE A 194 -4.23 -11.54 -0.14
C ILE A 194 -3.88 -10.84 1.16
N GLU A 195 -4.80 -10.06 1.71
CA GLU A 195 -4.65 -9.45 3.05
C GLU A 195 -5.02 -10.50 4.11
N SER A 196 -4.23 -10.62 5.17
CA SER A 196 -4.60 -11.40 6.35
C SER A 196 -5.90 -10.86 6.98
N PRO A 197 -6.65 -11.67 7.75
CA PRO A 197 -7.89 -11.20 8.39
C PRO A 197 -7.73 -9.94 9.25
N ASP A 198 -6.58 -9.78 9.90
CA ASP A 198 -6.23 -8.61 10.71
C ASP A 198 -5.52 -7.49 9.91
N LYS A 199 -5.40 -7.68 8.60
CA LYS A 199 -4.78 -6.73 7.63
C LYS A 199 -3.38 -6.30 8.05
N LYS A 200 -2.63 -7.16 8.74
CA LYS A 200 -1.24 -6.92 9.13
C LYS A 200 -0.25 -7.50 8.12
N GLU A 201 -0.65 -8.57 7.43
CA GLU A 201 0.21 -9.25 6.47
C GLU A 201 -0.45 -9.22 5.09
N HIS A 202 0.37 -8.96 4.08
CA HIS A 202 -0.05 -9.06 2.68
C HIS A 202 0.79 -10.12 2.00
N VAL A 203 0.13 -11.01 1.27
CA VAL A 203 0.78 -12.08 0.50
C VAL A 203 0.52 -11.85 -0.98
N LEU A 204 1.56 -11.49 -1.72
CA LEU A 204 1.52 -11.28 -3.17
C LEU A 204 1.40 -12.62 -3.88
N PHE A 205 0.37 -12.77 -4.70
CA PHE A 205 0.20 -13.97 -5.53
C PHE A 205 0.15 -13.65 -7.02
N GLY A 206 0.08 -12.39 -7.44
CA GLY A 206 0.02 -12.01 -8.84
C GLY A 206 0.67 -10.66 -9.15
N ILE A 207 1.33 -10.56 -10.31
CA ILE A 207 1.81 -9.32 -10.90
C ILE A 207 0.90 -8.92 -12.07
N ILE A 208 0.38 -7.70 -12.06
CA ILE A 208 -0.58 -7.19 -13.04
C ILE A 208 0.06 -7.15 -14.43
N HIS A 209 -0.56 -7.84 -15.38
CA HIS A 209 -0.11 -7.89 -16.77
C HIS A 209 -1.05 -7.16 -17.74
N GLY A 210 -2.22 -6.73 -17.26
CA GLY A 210 -3.31 -6.16 -18.07
C GLY A 210 -4.44 -7.16 -18.36
N GLY A 211 -5.53 -6.69 -18.98
CA GLY A 211 -6.64 -7.56 -19.42
C GLY A 211 -7.37 -8.30 -18.29
N GLY A 212 -7.27 -7.84 -17.05
CA GLY A 212 -7.90 -8.50 -15.89
C GLY A 212 -7.19 -9.80 -15.50
N ARG A 213 -5.88 -9.88 -15.72
CA ARG A 213 -5.07 -11.05 -15.40
C ARG A 213 -3.75 -10.63 -14.74
N ALA A 214 -3.17 -11.55 -14.00
CA ALA A 214 -1.88 -11.38 -13.34
C ALA A 214 -1.02 -12.64 -13.47
N THR A 215 0.29 -12.50 -13.64
CA THR A 215 1.24 -13.62 -13.61
C THR A 215 1.60 -13.96 -12.16
N GLN A 216 1.55 -15.23 -11.79
CA GLN A 216 1.82 -15.67 -10.43
C GLN A 216 3.33 -15.88 -10.20
N PRO A 217 4.00 -15.17 -9.28
CA PRO A 217 5.43 -15.35 -9.03
C PRO A 217 5.81 -16.79 -8.66
N ALA A 218 4.94 -17.48 -7.92
CA ALA A 218 5.13 -18.87 -7.51
C ALA A 218 5.34 -19.83 -8.70
N ALA A 219 4.74 -19.53 -9.86
CA ALA A 219 4.86 -20.36 -11.06
C ALA A 219 6.29 -20.38 -11.64
N VAL A 220 7.10 -19.37 -11.31
CA VAL A 220 8.49 -19.23 -11.73
C VAL A 220 9.44 -19.09 -10.53
N ARG A 221 9.03 -19.61 -9.36
CA ARG A 221 9.79 -19.51 -8.11
C ARG A 221 11.24 -19.97 -8.24
N LYS A 222 11.47 -21.14 -8.84
CA LYS A 222 12.84 -21.69 -9.04
C LYS A 222 13.75 -20.70 -9.80
N TRP A 223 13.18 -19.99 -10.77
CA TRP A 223 13.90 -18.97 -11.54
C TRP A 223 14.18 -17.71 -10.70
N ILE A 224 13.21 -17.23 -9.92
CA ILE A 224 13.39 -16.09 -8.99
C ILE A 224 14.49 -16.42 -7.98
N ASP A 225 14.34 -17.54 -7.27
CA ASP A 225 15.28 -17.97 -6.22
C ASP A 225 16.68 -18.21 -6.80
N GLY A 226 16.76 -18.80 -8.00
CA GLY A 226 18.03 -19.04 -8.70
C GLY A 226 18.79 -17.75 -9.06
N ILE A 227 18.10 -16.69 -9.49
CA ILE A 227 18.73 -15.39 -9.75
C ILE A 227 19.18 -14.73 -8.45
N MET A 228 18.35 -14.81 -7.39
CA MET A 228 18.65 -14.17 -6.11
C MET A 228 19.74 -14.90 -5.31
N ALA A 229 20.03 -16.17 -5.61
CA ALA A 229 20.88 -17.05 -4.80
C ALA A 229 22.25 -16.46 -4.42
N LYS A 230 22.88 -15.67 -5.30
CA LYS A 230 24.21 -15.08 -5.06
C LYS A 230 24.17 -13.72 -4.36
N SER A 231 22.99 -13.19 -4.06
CA SER A 231 22.83 -11.84 -3.53
C SER A 231 22.88 -11.73 -2.00
N GLY A 232 22.84 -12.86 -1.29
CA GLY A 232 22.66 -12.88 0.18
C GLY A 232 21.23 -12.56 0.64
N GLU A 233 20.33 -12.20 -0.28
CA GLU A 233 18.92 -11.93 -0.04
C GLU A 233 18.02 -13.06 -0.59
N LYS A 234 16.83 -13.23 -0.01
CA LYS A 234 15.83 -14.23 -0.44
C LYS A 234 14.43 -13.63 -0.39
N ALA A 235 13.56 -14.03 -1.30
CA ALA A 235 12.15 -13.70 -1.21
C ALA A 235 11.48 -14.50 -0.07
N ALA A 236 10.56 -13.86 0.65
CA ALA A 236 9.81 -14.50 1.72
C ALA A 236 8.60 -15.25 1.16
N TRP A 237 8.72 -16.56 0.96
CA TRP A 237 7.63 -17.41 0.47
C TRP A 237 6.79 -17.96 1.62
N VAL A 238 5.51 -17.61 1.68
CA VAL A 238 4.59 -17.96 2.79
C VAL A 238 3.32 -18.66 2.30
N ASP A 239 2.70 -19.43 3.17
CA ASP A 239 1.42 -20.05 2.88
C ASP A 239 0.30 -19.00 2.76
N ARG A 240 -0.80 -19.40 2.12
CA ARG A 240 -1.97 -18.54 1.99
C ARG A 240 -2.51 -18.18 3.38
N PRO A 241 -2.82 -16.90 3.67
CA PRO A 241 -3.49 -16.53 4.91
C PRO A 241 -4.80 -17.30 5.08
N LYS A 242 -5.02 -17.88 6.27
CA LYS A 242 -6.25 -18.61 6.57
C LYS A 242 -7.44 -17.65 6.58
N PRO A 243 -8.60 -18.04 6.02
CA PRO A 243 -9.80 -17.24 6.17
C PRO A 243 -10.20 -17.12 7.65
N PRO A 244 -10.95 -16.09 8.04
CA PRO A 244 -11.47 -15.97 9.40
C PRO A 244 -12.24 -17.25 9.77
N LYS A 245 -12.05 -17.76 11.00
CA LYS A 245 -12.92 -18.82 11.51
C LYS A 245 -14.34 -18.28 11.52
N ARG A 246 -15.28 -18.96 10.84
CA ARG A 246 -16.71 -18.64 10.96
C ARG A 246 -17.07 -18.74 12.45
N LYS A 247 -17.63 -17.67 13.03
CA LYS A 247 -18.30 -17.78 14.33
C LYS A 247 -19.48 -18.72 14.11
N LYS A 248 -19.53 -19.80 14.89
CA LYS A 248 -20.69 -20.69 14.94
C LYS A 248 -21.84 -19.96 15.62
#